data_AF-A0ABD1SEX6-F1
#
_entry.id   AF-A0ABD1SEX6-F1
#
_cell.length_a   1.000
_cell.length_b   1.000
_cell.length_c   1.000
_cell.angle_alpha   90.00
_cell.angle_beta   90.00
_cell.angle_gamma   90.00
#
_symmetry.space_group_name_H-M   'P 1'
#
loop_
_entity.id
_entity.type
_entity.pdbx_description
1 polymer ?
#
loop_
_entity_poly.entity_id
_entity_poly.type
_entity_poly.pdbx_seq_one_letter_code
_entity_poly.pdbx_strand_id
1 'polypeptide(L)'
;MTALNRLRLTQSLRHHHLRRQLLHNGPDTVEELLDRHLVEKDKKDSEENELLTRQRLTSTRREALGLYRDIIRATRFFMWPDSRGVLWRDVLRENARKEFEDARFEKDPEIVTRLLIGGRDAVQSALDKLVEKQKQQIEKERNELNRR
;
A
#
# COMPACT_ATOMS: atom_id res chain seq x y z
N MET A 1 34.33 40.77 -23.91
CA MET A 1 35.34 39.70 -23.99
C MET A 1 35.30 38.92 -22.68
N THR A 2 34.68 37.73 -22.64
CA THR A 2 35.33 36.38 -22.67
C THR A 2 36.29 36.18 -21.48
N ALA A 3 36.28 35.13 -20.64
CA ALA A 3 35.73 33.77 -20.66
C ALA A 3 35.63 33.31 -19.17
N LEU A 4 34.60 32.60 -18.71
CA LEU A 4 34.45 31.13 -18.73
C LEU A 4 35.69 30.34 -18.25
N ASN A 5 35.61 29.78 -17.03
CA ASN A 5 36.22 28.52 -16.58
C ASN A 5 35.47 28.09 -15.29
N ARG A 6 34.46 27.22 -15.31
CA ARG A 6 34.49 25.74 -15.42
C ARG A 6 35.60 25.06 -14.64
N LEU A 7 35.21 24.34 -13.57
CA LEU A 7 35.64 23.00 -13.14
C LEU A 7 34.63 22.57 -12.05
N ARG A 8 33.52 21.90 -12.40
CA ARG A 8 33.32 20.43 -12.34
C ARG A 8 33.84 19.77 -11.05
N LEU A 9 32.89 19.41 -10.18
CA LEU A 9 32.92 18.25 -9.26
C LEU A 9 31.45 17.88 -9.00
N THR A 10 30.82 17.10 -9.87
CA THR A 10 30.51 15.68 -9.63
C THR A 10 30.05 15.36 -8.21
N GLN A 11 28.75 15.46 -7.95
CA GLN A 11 28.09 14.50 -7.06
C GLN A 11 26.88 13.91 -7.78
N SER A 12 27.10 12.67 -8.20
CA SER A 12 26.15 11.63 -8.57
C SER A 12 24.71 11.93 -8.14
N LEU A 13 23.91 12.39 -9.10
CA LEU A 13 22.47 12.21 -9.07
C LEU A 13 22.23 10.71 -9.06
N ARG A 14 22.05 10.14 -7.87
CA ARG A 14 21.48 8.81 -7.73
C ARG A 14 20.08 8.90 -8.28
N HIS A 15 19.96 8.53 -9.56
CA HIS A 15 18.70 8.13 -10.16
C HIS A 15 18.13 7.05 -9.26
N HIS A 16 17.27 7.44 -8.33
CA HIS A 16 16.34 6.50 -7.72
C HIS A 16 15.55 5.95 -8.90
N HIS A 17 15.93 4.73 -9.28
CA HIS A 17 15.17 3.88 -10.15
C HIS A 17 13.73 3.93 -9.65
N LEU A 18 12.89 4.72 -10.31
CA LEU A 18 11.51 4.37 -10.53
C LEU A 18 11.56 3.06 -11.30
N ARG A 19 11.83 1.97 -10.57
CA ARG A 19 11.42 0.64 -10.99
C ARG A 19 9.91 0.74 -11.06
N ARG A 20 9.43 1.15 -12.22
CA ARG A 20 8.16 0.73 -12.78
C ARG A 20 8.26 -0.79 -12.79
N GLN A 21 7.97 -1.41 -11.65
CA GLN A 21 7.72 -2.84 -11.60
C GLN A 21 6.48 -3.01 -12.46
N LEU A 22 6.69 -3.38 -13.73
CA LEU A 22 5.64 -3.95 -14.54
C LEU A 22 5.06 -5.09 -13.71
N LEU A 23 3.82 -4.92 -13.24
CA LEU A 23 3.15 -5.86 -12.34
C LEU A 23 2.68 -7.14 -13.06
N HIS A 24 3.02 -7.32 -14.33
CA HIS A 24 2.60 -8.50 -15.09
C HIS A 24 3.63 -8.88 -16.15
N ASN A 25 4.64 -9.65 -15.74
CA ASN A 25 5.45 -10.49 -16.63
C ASN A 25 5.54 -11.87 -15.96
N GLY A 26 4.38 -12.51 -15.81
CA GLY A 26 4.23 -13.91 -15.42
C GLY A 26 3.41 -14.65 -16.50
N PRO A 27 3.56 -15.97 -16.62
CA PRO A 27 3.10 -16.78 -17.76
C PRO A 27 1.60 -17.11 -17.66
N ASP A 28 0.75 -16.08 -17.56
CA ASP A 28 -0.69 -16.25 -17.55
C ASP A 28 -1.30 -15.08 -18.34
N THR A 29 -1.31 -15.17 -19.67
CA THR A 29 -2.25 -14.35 -20.44
C THR A 29 -3.67 -14.85 -20.18
N VAL A 30 -4.64 -13.92 -20.20
CA VAL A 30 -6.07 -14.21 -19.97
C VAL A 30 -6.61 -15.34 -20.87
N GLU A 31 -6.01 -15.55 -22.04
CA GLU A 31 -6.32 -16.65 -22.97
C GLU A 31 -5.96 -18.03 -22.40
N GLU A 32 -4.84 -18.17 -21.67
CA GLU A 32 -4.40 -19.44 -21.08
C GLU A 32 -5.18 -19.84 -19.82
N LEU A 33 -5.95 -18.89 -19.26
CA LEU A 33 -6.90 -19.13 -18.15
C LEU A 33 -8.24 -19.69 -18.65
N LEU A 34 -8.64 -19.35 -19.88
CA LEU A 34 -9.87 -19.85 -20.50
C LEU A 34 -9.70 -21.28 -21.02
N ASP A 35 -8.55 -21.59 -21.63
CA ASP A 35 -8.26 -22.92 -22.16
C ASP A 35 -8.18 -24.00 -21.06
N ARG A 36 -7.74 -23.62 -19.85
CA ARG A 36 -7.69 -24.52 -18.68
C ARG A 36 -9.05 -24.94 -18.11
N HIS A 37 -10.14 -24.24 -18.46
CA HIS A 37 -11.49 -24.48 -17.93
C HIS A 37 -12.37 -25.31 -18.88
N LEU A 38 -11.83 -25.88 -19.96
CA LEU A 38 -12.49 -26.93 -20.72
C LEU A 38 -12.30 -28.27 -19.98
N VAL A 39 -13.39 -28.74 -19.37
CA VAL A 39 -13.46 -29.82 -18.38
C VAL A 39 -13.23 -31.19 -19.00
N GLU A 40 -12.21 -31.92 -18.53
CA GLU A 40 -12.23 -33.39 -18.54
C GLU A 40 -12.24 -33.91 -17.10
N LYS A 41 -13.32 -34.63 -16.79
CA LYS A 41 -13.70 -35.14 -15.48
C LYS A 41 -12.96 -36.46 -15.19
N ASP A 42 -12.34 -36.57 -14.02
CA ASP A 42 -12.53 -37.64 -13.02
C ASP A 42 -11.37 -37.70 -12.00
N LYS A 43 -11.70 -37.88 -10.71
CA LYS A 43 -10.81 -38.07 -9.52
C LYS A 43 -9.94 -36.89 -9.02
N LYS A 44 -10.04 -35.70 -9.61
CA LYS A 44 -9.23 -34.50 -9.27
C LYS A 44 -9.73 -33.64 -8.10
N ASP A 45 -10.93 -33.91 -7.57
CA ASP A 45 -11.60 -32.99 -6.64
C ASP A 45 -10.85 -32.74 -5.32
N SER A 46 -10.03 -33.68 -4.84
CA SER A 46 -9.26 -33.48 -3.59
C SER A 46 -8.00 -32.63 -3.80
N GLU A 47 -7.24 -32.91 -4.86
CA GLU A 47 -6.01 -32.17 -5.16
C GLU A 47 -6.33 -30.76 -5.70
N GLU A 48 -7.38 -30.61 -6.49
CA GLU A 48 -7.83 -29.32 -7.00
C GLU A 48 -8.32 -28.40 -5.86
N ASN A 49 -9.10 -28.93 -4.90
CA ASN A 49 -9.49 -28.17 -3.71
C ASN A 49 -8.27 -27.77 -2.84
N GLU A 50 -7.27 -28.63 -2.70
CA GLU A 50 -6.02 -28.26 -2.02
C GLU A 50 -5.25 -27.17 -2.76
N LEU A 51 -5.14 -27.26 -4.09
CA LEU A 51 -4.48 -26.26 -4.92
C LEU A 51 -5.21 -24.91 -4.86
N LEU A 52 -6.54 -24.91 -4.96
CA LEU A 52 -7.37 -23.72 -4.78
C LEU A 52 -7.23 -23.12 -3.38
N THR A 53 -7.15 -23.96 -2.34
CA THR A 53 -6.93 -23.50 -0.97
C THR A 53 -5.54 -22.86 -0.81
N ARG A 54 -4.49 -23.49 -1.35
CA ARG A 54 -3.13 -22.92 -1.36
C ARG A 54 -3.07 -21.62 -2.15
N GLN A 55 -3.70 -21.56 -3.32
CA GLN A 55 -3.75 -20.37 -4.15
C GLN A 55 -4.47 -19.22 -3.43
N ARG A 56 -5.62 -19.48 -2.79
CA ARG A 56 -6.35 -18.51 -1.96
C ARG A 56 -5.52 -18.03 -0.77
N LEU A 57 -4.86 -18.94 -0.05
CA LEU A 57 -3.99 -18.56 1.07
C LEU A 57 -2.84 -17.65 0.62
N THR A 58 -2.24 -17.92 -0.55
CA THR A 58 -1.18 -17.05 -1.08
C THR A 58 -1.70 -15.68 -1.55
N SER A 59 -2.91 -15.61 -2.11
CA SER A 59 -3.52 -14.33 -2.51
C SER A 59 -3.87 -13.49 -1.27
N THR A 60 -4.51 -14.09 -0.26
CA THR A 60 -4.87 -13.39 0.99
C THR A 60 -3.65 -12.89 1.75
N ARG A 61 -2.58 -13.70 1.85
CA ARG A 61 -1.31 -13.26 2.47
C ARG A 61 -0.67 -12.12 1.68
N ARG A 62 -0.71 -12.18 0.34
CA ARG A 62 -0.16 -11.13 -0.52
C ARG A 62 -0.94 -9.82 -0.35
N GLU A 63 -2.26 -9.90 -0.22
CA GLU A 63 -3.13 -8.76 0.03
C GLU A 63 -2.89 -8.13 1.41
N ALA A 64 -2.80 -8.94 2.46
CA ALA A 64 -2.49 -8.47 3.81
C ALA A 64 -1.16 -7.71 3.83
N LEU A 65 -0.10 -8.28 3.24
CA LEU A 65 1.20 -7.61 3.13
C LEU A 65 1.16 -6.38 2.22
N GLY A 66 0.30 -6.37 1.21
CA GLY A 66 0.01 -5.21 0.38
C GLY A 66 -0.53 -4.06 1.21
N LEU A 67 -1.62 -4.32 1.91
CA LEU A 67 -2.28 -3.38 2.81
C LEU A 67 -1.33 -2.87 3.91
N TYR A 68 -0.57 -3.74 4.55
CA TYR A 68 0.42 -3.34 5.55
C TYR A 68 1.42 -2.33 4.98
N ARG A 69 1.97 -2.60 3.79
CA ARG A 69 2.88 -1.65 3.12
C ARG A 69 2.19 -0.34 2.76
N ASP A 70 0.93 -0.38 2.36
CA ASP A 70 0.16 0.82 2.04
C ASP A 70 -0.09 1.68 3.28
N ILE A 71 -0.40 1.07 4.43
CA ILE A 71 -0.46 1.76 5.72
C ILE A 71 0.89 2.41 6.03
N ILE A 72 2.00 1.67 5.96
CA ILE A 72 3.34 2.22 6.24
C ILE A 72 3.69 3.38 5.30
N ARG A 73 3.27 3.33 4.03
CA ARG A 73 3.43 4.45 3.09
C ARG A 73 2.56 5.64 3.49
N ALA A 74 1.29 5.41 3.80
CA ALA A 74 0.34 6.44 4.20
C ALA A 74 0.79 7.18 5.47
N THR A 75 1.29 6.46 6.49
CA THR A 75 1.78 7.05 7.75
C THR A 75 2.90 8.07 7.55
N ARG A 76 3.62 8.04 6.41
CA ARG A 76 4.68 9.02 6.12
C ARG A 76 4.16 10.45 6.05
N PHE A 77 2.90 10.63 5.64
CA PHE A 77 2.28 11.95 5.53
C PHE A 77 1.84 12.53 6.89
N PHE A 78 1.78 11.71 7.94
CA PHE A 78 1.34 12.09 9.28
C PHE A 78 2.51 12.61 10.13
N MET A 79 3.08 13.76 9.75
CA MET A 79 4.30 14.32 10.35
C MET A 79 4.05 15.24 11.56
N TRP A 80 2.81 15.42 11.99
CA TRP A 80 2.51 16.28 13.12
C TRP A 80 2.55 15.49 14.45
N PRO A 81 2.97 16.13 15.55
CA PRO A 81 2.88 15.55 16.88
C PRO A 81 1.41 15.52 17.37
N ASP A 82 1.11 14.51 18.17
CA ASP A 82 -0.07 14.43 19.03
C ASP A 82 0.06 15.46 20.18
N SER A 83 -1.02 15.67 20.92
CA SER A 83 -1.10 16.42 22.17
C SER A 83 0.00 16.09 23.19
N ARG A 84 0.51 14.85 23.16
CA ARG A 84 1.60 14.35 24.00
C ARG A 84 3.00 14.59 23.43
N GLY A 85 3.11 15.23 22.27
CA GLY A 85 4.37 15.47 21.55
C GLY A 85 4.86 14.29 20.69
N VAL A 86 4.13 13.17 20.65
CA VAL A 86 4.53 11.97 19.87
C VAL A 86 4.04 12.09 18.43
N LEU A 87 4.88 11.77 17.44
CA LEU A 87 4.50 11.82 16.03
C LEU A 87 3.38 10.82 15.72
N TRP A 88 2.30 11.28 15.08
CA TRP A 88 1.20 10.41 14.66
C TRP A 88 1.65 9.26 13.76
N ARG A 89 2.67 9.49 12.93
CA ARG A 89 3.33 8.43 12.15
C ARG A 89 3.70 7.21 13.00
N ASP A 90 4.35 7.42 14.13
CA ASP A 90 4.91 6.34 14.93
C ASP A 90 3.80 5.60 15.67
N VAL A 91 2.82 6.34 16.19
CA VAL A 91 1.60 5.78 16.79
C VAL A 91 0.85 4.90 15.79
N LEU A 92 0.64 5.38 14.57
CA LEU A 92 -0.09 4.63 13.53
C LEU A 92 0.67 3.38 13.09
N ARG A 93 2.01 3.42 13.05
CA ARG A 93 2.85 2.27 12.71
C ARG A 93 2.80 1.20 13.79
N GLU A 94 2.88 1.60 15.05
CA GLU A 94 2.82 0.68 16.18
C GLU A 94 1.44 0.02 16.25
N ASN A 95 0.37 0.81 16.10
CA ASN A 95 -0.99 0.27 16.05
C ASN A 95 -1.17 -0.70 14.89
N ALA A 96 -0.73 -0.33 13.68
CA ALA A 96 -0.81 -1.22 12.52
C ALA A 96 -0.03 -2.52 12.75
N ARG A 97 1.16 -2.45 13.35
CA ARG A 97 1.93 -3.65 13.67
C ARG A 97 1.17 -4.55 14.65
N LYS A 98 0.62 -3.96 15.71
CA LYS A 98 -0.15 -4.70 16.71
C LYS A 98 -1.36 -5.40 16.09
N GLU A 99 -2.18 -4.68 15.34
CA GLU A 99 -3.37 -5.25 14.69
C GLU A 99 -3.03 -6.42 13.75
N PHE A 100 -1.93 -6.33 13.01
CA PHE A 100 -1.49 -7.41 12.12
C PHE A 100 -0.91 -8.62 12.85
N GLU A 101 -0.22 -8.41 13.99
CA GLU A 101 0.25 -9.53 14.83
C GLU A 101 -0.92 -10.20 15.56
N ASP A 102 -1.89 -9.42 16.04
CA ASP A 102 -3.10 -9.95 16.70
C ASP A 102 -3.93 -10.81 15.73
N ALA A 103 -4.03 -10.40 14.46
CA ALA A 103 -4.73 -11.15 13.41
C ALA A 103 -3.90 -12.25 12.72
N ARG A 104 -2.63 -12.45 13.12
CA ARG A 104 -1.67 -13.31 12.39
C ARG A 104 -2.12 -14.77 12.26
N PHE A 105 -2.83 -15.28 13.27
CA PHE A 105 -3.28 -16.67 13.32
C PHE A 105 -4.75 -16.83 12.96
N GLU A 106 -5.38 -15.77 12.43
CA GLU A 106 -6.76 -15.86 11.96
C GLU A 106 -6.82 -16.80 10.74
N LYS A 107 -7.71 -17.79 10.81
CA LYS A 107 -7.88 -18.83 9.79
C LYS A 107 -9.22 -18.75 9.10
N ASP A 108 -10.19 -18.03 9.67
CA ASP A 108 -11.50 -17.86 9.07
C ASP A 108 -11.41 -16.93 7.84
N PRO A 109 -11.67 -17.42 6.63
CA PRO A 109 -11.58 -16.62 5.41
C PRO A 109 -12.53 -15.42 5.41
N GLU A 110 -13.68 -15.49 6.08
CA GLU A 110 -14.64 -14.38 6.14
C GLU A 110 -14.10 -13.24 7.02
N ILE A 111 -13.52 -13.59 8.17
CA ILE A 111 -12.91 -12.62 9.08
C ILE A 111 -11.73 -11.94 8.39
N VAL A 112 -10.84 -12.72 7.75
CA VAL A 112 -9.69 -12.16 7.06
C VAL A 112 -10.13 -11.23 5.92
N THR A 113 -11.13 -11.62 5.14
CA THR A 113 -11.67 -10.77 4.07
C THR A 113 -12.23 -9.46 4.63
N ARG A 114 -12.99 -9.52 5.73
CA ARG A 114 -13.54 -8.34 6.40
C ARG A 114 -12.45 -7.41 6.91
N LEU A 115 -11.39 -7.95 7.51
CA LEU A 115 -10.23 -7.19 7.97
C LEU A 115 -9.51 -6.51 6.80
N LEU A 116 -9.33 -7.19 5.68
CA LEU A 116 -8.67 -6.63 4.51
C LEU A 116 -9.48 -5.49 3.87
N ILE A 117 -10.78 -5.68 3.68
CA ILE A 117 -11.66 -4.64 3.12
C ILE A 117 -11.75 -3.45 4.07
N GLY A 118 -12.08 -3.71 5.34
CA GLY A 118 -12.21 -2.65 6.34
C GLY A 118 -10.90 -1.87 6.55
N GLY A 119 -9.76 -2.56 6.53
CA GLY A 119 -8.46 -1.91 6.61
C GLY A 119 -8.16 -1.00 5.41
N ARG A 120 -8.51 -1.42 4.18
CA ARG A 120 -8.35 -0.57 2.98
C ARG A 120 -9.23 0.68 3.05
N ASP A 121 -10.49 0.52 3.44
CA ASP A 121 -11.45 1.63 3.57
C ASP A 121 -11.02 2.62 4.65
N ALA A 122 -10.48 2.12 5.77
CA ALA A 122 -9.95 2.94 6.84
C ALA A 122 -8.73 3.77 6.38
N VAL A 123 -7.81 3.15 5.62
CA VAL A 123 -6.65 3.86 5.04
C VAL A 123 -7.10 4.95 4.07
N GLN A 124 -8.02 4.63 3.17
CA GLN A 124 -8.54 5.61 2.20
C GLN A 124 -9.20 6.79 2.93
N SER A 125 -10.08 6.50 3.89
CA SER A 125 -10.76 7.51 4.70
C SER A 125 -9.79 8.39 5.47
N ALA A 126 -8.69 7.83 5.99
CA ALA A 126 -7.66 8.58 6.69
C ALA A 126 -6.89 9.53 5.75
N LEU A 127 -6.59 9.08 4.54
CA LEU A 127 -5.95 9.91 3.52
C LEU A 127 -6.87 11.03 3.03
N ASP A 128 -8.16 10.75 2.84
CA ASP A 128 -9.12 11.77 2.42
C ASP A 128 -9.24 12.88 3.48
N LYS A 129 -9.31 12.50 4.76
CA LYS A 129 -9.30 13.44 5.89
C LYS A 129 -8.01 14.26 5.96
N LEU A 130 -6.87 13.65 5.67
CA LEU A 130 -5.58 14.34 5.60
C LEU A 130 -5.61 15.41 4.49
N VAL A 131 -6.05 15.04 3.28
CA VAL A 131 -6.13 15.96 2.14
C VAL A 131 -7.08 17.12 2.45
N GLU A 132 -8.23 16.83 3.04
CA GLU A 132 -9.20 17.85 3.45
C GLU A 132 -8.60 18.83 4.46
N LYS A 133 -7.85 18.33 5.46
CA LYS A 133 -7.15 19.18 6.42
C LYS A 133 -6.05 20.03 5.79
N GLN A 134 -5.32 19.50 4.82
CA GLN A 134 -4.32 20.27 4.08
C GLN A 134 -4.96 21.41 3.28
N LYS A 135 -6.08 21.16 2.59
CA LYS A 135 -6.82 22.20 1.86
C LYS A 135 -7.29 23.32 2.78
N GLN A 136 -7.88 22.96 3.93
CA GLN A 136 -8.34 23.92 4.93
C GLN A 136 -7.20 24.80 5.47
N GLN A 137 -6.01 24.22 5.65
CA GLN A 137 -4.85 24.96 6.14
C GLN A 137 -4.35 25.99 5.11
N ILE A 138 -4.24 25.59 3.83
CA ILE A 138 -3.84 26.48 2.74
C ILE A 138 -4.85 27.62 2.56
N GLU A 139 -6.14 27.33 2.64
CA GLU A 139 -7.19 28.34 2.53
C GLU A 139 -7.15 29.36 3.68
N LYS A 140 -6.89 28.89 4.91
CA LYS A 140 -6.69 29.77 6.07
C LYS A 140 -5.49 30.70 5.87
N GLU A 141 -4.34 30.15 5.47
CA GLU A 141 -3.13 30.92 5.18
C GLU A 141 -3.36 31.97 4.08
N ARG A 142 -4.08 31.61 3.02
CA ARG A 142 -4.46 32.54 1.95
C ARG A 142 -5.38 33.66 2.46
N ASN A 143 -6.37 33.34 3.29
CA ASN A 143 -7.28 34.33 3.85
C ASN A 143 -6.58 35.28 4.83
N GLU A 144 -5.59 34.78 5.58
CA GLU A 144 -4.74 35.62 6.44
C GLU A 144 -3.85 36.57 5.65
N LEU A 145 -3.26 36.11 4.54
CA LEU A 145 -2.49 36.96 3.63
C LEU A 145 -3.34 38.07 3.00
N ASN A 146 -4.58 37.77 2.58
CA ASN A 146 -5.48 38.76 2.00
C ASN A 146 -6.01 39.80 3.01
N ARG A 147 -5.88 39.54 4.31
CA ARG A 147 -6.30 40.44 5.40
C ARG A 147 -5.19 41.36 5.89
N ARG A 148 -3.94 41.12 5.48
CA ARG A 148 -2.77 41.96 5.79
C ARG A 148 -2.50 42.92 4.65
#